data_AF-A0A836EZQ6-F1
#
_entry.id   AF-A0A836EZQ6-F1
#
_cell.length_a   1.000
_cell.length_b   1.000
_cell.length_c   1.000
_cell.angle_alpha   90.00
_cell.angle_beta   90.00
_cell.angle_gamma   90.00
#
_symmetry.space_group_name_H-M   'P 1'
#
loop_
_entity.id
_entity.type
_entity.pdbx_description
1 polymer ?
#
loop_
_entity_poly.entity_id
_entity_poly.type
_entity_poly.pdbx_seq_one_letter_code
_entity_poly.pdbx_strand_id
1 'polypeptide(L)'
;MSRVDLKVVLLGNAMVGKTSLMERYVHDSFNGNRPYQNNRLNGREGVIPINPVEIMPQTIGTVFAAKRVQVNDVTLIMGIWDTAGSEKYDAMTRTYYRGAKAAIVCYDITKSSTFQRAKHWVRELRSIEENCKVYLCATKKDLCDEGFVSDDPDIQSVVERYASGTQTKLFVTSSKTGENVVELFDEIIQDFVSNPENLQKVEEAIVLSKKTGERYCCAI
;
A
#
# COMPACT_ATOMS: atom_id res chain seq x y z
N MET A 1 -0.14 -23.34 0.51
CA MET A 1 0.01 -21.89 0.26
C MET A 1 1.45 -21.62 -0.14
N SER A 2 1.67 -20.80 -1.17
CA SER A 2 3.01 -20.29 -1.49
C SER A 2 3.58 -19.55 -0.29
N ARG A 3 4.85 -19.75 0.01
CA ARG A 3 5.56 -19.06 1.09
C ARG A 3 5.44 -17.54 0.96
N VAL A 4 5.10 -16.86 2.04
CA VAL A 4 5.14 -15.39 2.17
C VAL A 4 5.88 -15.08 3.47
N ASP A 5 6.98 -14.36 3.35
CA ASP A 5 7.86 -14.02 4.47
C ASP A 5 7.45 -12.67 5.08
N LEU A 6 7.17 -11.71 4.22
CA LEU A 6 6.80 -10.35 4.57
C LEU A 6 5.40 -10.06 4.03
N LYS A 7 4.40 -10.09 4.92
CA LYS A 7 3.01 -9.75 4.60
C LYS A 7 2.79 -8.25 4.76
N VAL A 8 2.47 -7.58 3.66
CA VAL A 8 2.14 -6.15 3.58
C VAL A 8 0.67 -5.99 3.18
N VAL A 9 -0.07 -5.12 3.89
CA VAL A 9 -1.47 -4.80 3.56
C VAL A 9 -1.59 -3.34 3.11
N LEU A 10 -2.35 -3.06 2.05
CA LEU A 10 -2.64 -1.71 1.59
C LEU A 10 -4.04 -1.29 2.06
N LEU A 11 -4.12 -0.22 2.86
CA LEU A 11 -5.36 0.30 3.43
C LEU A 11 -5.60 1.74 2.99
N GLY A 12 -6.84 2.21 3.09
CA GLY A 12 -7.23 3.57 2.70
C GLY A 12 -8.43 3.60 1.75
N ASN A 13 -8.98 4.79 1.53
CA ASN A 13 -10.24 4.96 0.81
C ASN A 13 -10.21 4.41 -0.63
N ALA A 14 -11.38 4.22 -1.23
CA ALA A 14 -11.49 3.97 -2.65
C ALA A 14 -10.82 5.11 -3.44
N MET A 15 -10.19 4.78 -4.57
CA MET A 15 -9.54 5.74 -5.47
C MET A 15 -8.36 6.56 -4.91
N VAL A 16 -7.86 6.30 -3.70
CA VAL A 16 -6.64 6.99 -3.22
C VAL A 16 -5.40 6.57 -4.00
N GLY A 17 -5.33 5.34 -4.52
CA GLY A 17 -4.20 4.90 -5.35
C GLY A 17 -3.51 3.62 -4.89
N LYS A 18 -4.10 2.85 -3.95
CA LYS A 18 -3.55 1.58 -3.44
C LYS A 18 -3.17 0.60 -4.54
N THR A 19 -4.10 0.28 -5.43
CA THR A 19 -3.86 -0.60 -6.58
C THR A 19 -2.76 -0.06 -7.48
N SER A 20 -2.77 1.24 -7.81
CA SER A 20 -1.72 1.85 -8.64
C SER A 20 -0.34 1.81 -7.98
N LEU A 21 -0.27 1.96 -6.65
CA LEU A 21 0.97 1.85 -5.87
C LEU A 21 1.51 0.42 -5.91
N MET A 22 0.64 -0.58 -5.74
CA MET A 22 1.00 -1.99 -5.89
C MET A 22 1.49 -2.30 -7.31
N GLU A 23 0.72 -1.94 -8.32
CA GLU A 23 1.03 -2.19 -9.74
C GLU A 23 2.35 -1.53 -10.15
N ARG A 24 2.58 -0.28 -9.73
CA ARG A 24 3.84 0.42 -9.97
C ARG A 24 5.01 -0.33 -9.34
N TYR A 25 4.88 -0.77 -8.09
CA TYR A 25 6.00 -1.46 -7.43
C TYR A 25 6.24 -2.86 -8.00
N VAL A 26 5.19 -3.64 -8.26
CA VAL A 26 5.31 -5.05 -8.67
C VAL A 26 5.65 -5.18 -10.15
N HIS A 27 5.05 -4.34 -11.00
CA HIS A 27 5.08 -4.50 -12.45
C HIS A 27 5.74 -3.33 -13.19
N ASP A 28 6.24 -2.32 -12.47
CA ASP A 28 6.71 -1.05 -13.05
C ASP A 28 5.70 -0.45 -14.04
N SER A 29 4.42 -0.57 -13.70
CA SER A 29 3.32 -0.20 -14.60
C SER A 29 2.39 0.81 -13.96
N PHE A 30 1.82 1.67 -14.80
CA PHE A 30 0.78 2.61 -14.39
C PHE A 30 -0.24 2.76 -15.52
N ASN A 31 -1.51 2.53 -15.21
CA ASN A 31 -2.59 2.67 -16.17
C ASN A 31 -3.17 4.09 -16.14
N GLY A 32 -2.64 4.96 -17.01
CA GLY A 32 -3.10 6.34 -17.18
C GLY A 32 -4.48 6.50 -17.84
N ASN A 33 -5.04 5.42 -18.40
CA ASN A 33 -6.38 5.45 -19.02
C ASN A 33 -7.50 5.37 -17.97
N ARG A 34 -7.16 5.12 -16.70
CA ARG A 34 -8.12 5.21 -15.59
C ARG A 34 -8.21 6.67 -15.14
N PRO A 35 -9.35 7.37 -15.29
CA PRO A 35 -9.50 8.75 -14.83
C PRO A 35 -8.99 8.98 -13.41
N TYR A 36 -7.92 9.77 -13.27
CA TYR A 36 -7.58 10.39 -11.99
C TYR A 36 -8.78 11.24 -11.56
N GLN A 37 -9.38 10.96 -10.40
CA GLN A 37 -10.64 11.60 -9.95
C GLN A 37 -10.55 13.12 -9.67
N ASN A 38 -9.48 13.78 -10.08
CA ASN A 38 -9.22 15.19 -9.81
C ASN A 38 -9.32 16.07 -11.06
N ASN A 39 -9.97 15.61 -12.14
CA ASN A 39 -10.42 16.49 -13.23
C ASN A 39 -11.56 17.44 -12.77
N ARG A 40 -11.39 18.13 -11.64
CA ARG A 40 -12.06 19.42 -11.42
C ARG A 40 -11.37 20.39 -12.37
N LEU A 41 -11.97 20.52 -13.55
CA LEU A 41 -11.63 21.50 -14.56
C LEU A 41 -11.37 22.86 -13.88
N ASN A 42 -10.16 23.39 -14.08
CA ASN A 42 -9.88 24.82 -13.91
C ASN A 42 -11.07 25.60 -14.44
N GLY A 43 -11.71 26.44 -13.62
CA GLY A 43 -13.01 27.08 -13.83
C GLY A 43 -13.22 27.85 -15.14
N ARG A 44 -13.18 27.14 -16.27
CA ARG A 44 -13.66 27.53 -17.59
C ARG A 44 -14.81 26.60 -17.88
N GLU A 45 -16.00 27.16 -17.93
CA GLU A 45 -17.21 26.48 -18.37
C GLU A 45 -16.95 25.78 -19.71
N GLY A 46 -16.93 24.46 -19.63
CA GLY A 46 -16.73 23.56 -20.74
C GLY A 46 -17.22 22.21 -20.26
N VAL A 47 -18.54 22.03 -20.25
CA VAL A 47 -19.17 20.73 -20.04
C VAL A 47 -18.76 19.86 -21.22
N ILE A 48 -17.63 19.17 -21.09
CA ILE A 48 -17.40 17.96 -21.86
C ILE A 48 -18.49 17.00 -21.36
N PRO A 49 -19.37 16.47 -22.22
CA PRO A 49 -20.34 15.49 -21.77
C PRO A 49 -19.53 14.33 -21.19
N ILE A 50 -19.56 14.23 -19.87
CA ILE A 50 -19.16 13.02 -19.18
C ILE A 50 -20.07 11.93 -19.73
N ASN A 51 -19.56 11.12 -20.66
CA ASN A 51 -20.16 9.83 -20.93
C ASN A 51 -20.39 9.19 -19.57
N PRO A 52 -21.61 8.72 -19.27
CA PRO A 52 -22.00 8.33 -17.92
C PRO A 52 -21.00 7.31 -17.43
N VAL A 53 -20.16 7.78 -16.49
CA VAL A 53 -19.30 7.00 -15.60
C VAL A 53 -19.04 5.61 -16.16
N GLU A 54 -17.94 5.42 -16.91
CA GLU A 54 -17.31 4.11 -16.88
C GLU A 54 -17.06 3.84 -15.39
N ILE A 55 -17.93 3.01 -14.81
CA ILE A 55 -17.88 2.62 -13.41
C ILE A 55 -16.52 1.96 -13.27
N MET A 56 -15.55 2.73 -12.80
CA MET A 56 -14.26 2.17 -12.45
C MET A 56 -14.52 1.03 -11.49
N PRO A 57 -14.13 -0.21 -11.83
CA PRO A 57 -14.34 -1.31 -10.93
C PRO A 57 -13.57 -1.02 -9.65
N GLN A 58 -14.30 -0.77 -8.57
CA GLN A 58 -13.72 -0.73 -7.24
C GLN A 58 -13.10 -2.11 -7.00
N THR A 59 -11.96 -2.18 -6.30
CA THR A 59 -11.45 -3.47 -5.82
C THR A 59 -12.55 -4.13 -4.98
N ILE A 60 -13.13 -5.22 -5.48
CA ILE A 60 -14.12 -6.02 -4.76
C ILE A 60 -13.33 -7.08 -3.98
N GLY A 61 -13.34 -6.99 -2.64
CA GLY A 61 -12.55 -7.87 -1.80
C GLY A 61 -11.08 -7.43 -1.74
N THR A 62 -10.16 -8.33 -2.09
CA THR A 62 -8.70 -8.10 -1.98
C THR A 62 -7.96 -8.73 -3.14
N VAL A 63 -7.00 -7.99 -3.72
CA VAL A 63 -6.08 -8.48 -4.74
C VAL A 63 -4.75 -8.83 -4.06
N PHE A 64 -4.14 -9.95 -4.47
CA PHE A 64 -2.86 -10.40 -3.95
C PHE A 64 -1.79 -10.35 -5.04
N ALA A 65 -0.65 -9.74 -4.73
CA ALA A 65 0.56 -9.80 -5.52
C ALA A 65 1.73 -10.31 -4.67
N ALA A 66 2.68 -11.02 -5.29
CA ALA A 66 3.90 -11.45 -4.63
C ALA A 66 5.12 -10.96 -5.42
N LYS A 67 6.09 -10.39 -4.72
CA LYS A 67 7.38 -9.97 -5.30
C LYS A 67 8.51 -10.66 -4.54
N ARG A 68 9.42 -11.31 -5.28
CA ARG A 68 10.68 -11.80 -4.73
C ARG A 68 11.64 -10.63 -4.61
N VAL A 69 12.22 -10.47 -3.43
CA VAL A 69 13.18 -9.40 -3.14
C VAL A 69 14.43 -10.05 -2.57
N GLN A 70 15.58 -9.62 -3.06
CA GLN A 70 16.88 -10.02 -2.52
C GLN A 70 17.38 -8.93 -1.59
N VAL A 71 17.70 -9.29 -0.35
CA VAL A 71 18.25 -8.38 0.67
C VAL A 71 19.41 -9.08 1.32
N ASN A 72 20.59 -8.48 1.21
CA ASN A 72 21.86 -9.16 1.52
C ASN A 72 21.92 -10.49 0.72
N ASP A 73 22.22 -11.61 1.41
CA ASP A 73 22.29 -12.95 0.81
C ASP A 73 20.98 -13.75 0.95
N VAL A 74 19.89 -13.11 1.40
CA VAL A 74 18.60 -13.76 1.64
C VAL A 74 17.56 -13.32 0.62
N THR A 75 16.89 -14.29 -0.01
CA THR A 75 15.71 -14.03 -0.85
C THR A 75 14.44 -14.15 -0.01
N LEU A 76 13.71 -13.04 0.10
CA LEU A 76 12.40 -12.98 0.77
C LEU A 76 11.26 -12.88 -0.25
N ILE A 77 10.11 -13.46 0.09
CA ILE A 77 8.88 -13.31 -0.68
C ILE A 77 8.00 -12.29 0.05
N MET A 78 7.89 -11.10 -0.52
CA MET A 78 6.95 -10.08 -0.08
C MET A 78 5.58 -10.37 -0.70
N GLY A 79 4.58 -10.56 0.13
CA GLY A 79 3.18 -10.62 -0.29
C GLY A 79 2.49 -9.29 -0.01
N ILE A 80 1.77 -8.76 -1.00
CA ILE A 80 1.06 -7.50 -0.93
C ILE A 80 -0.43 -7.78 -1.12
N TRP A 81 -1.23 -7.38 -0.14
CA TRP A 81 -2.69 -7.48 -0.19
C TRP A 81 -3.28 -6.08 -0.42
N ASP A 82 -3.72 -5.81 -1.65
CA ASP A 82 -4.46 -4.60 -2.00
C ASP A 82 -5.94 -4.78 -1.63
N THR A 83 -6.39 -4.08 -0.58
CA THR A 83 -7.75 -4.25 -0.06
C THR A 83 -8.73 -3.26 -0.70
N ALA A 84 -10.02 -3.62 -0.69
CA ALA A 84 -11.07 -2.66 -1.00
C ALA A 84 -10.98 -1.44 -0.08
N GLY A 85 -11.19 -0.25 -0.65
CA GLY A 85 -11.20 1.01 0.09
C GLY A 85 -12.58 1.56 0.41
N SER A 86 -13.63 0.77 0.15
CA SER A 86 -15.01 1.14 0.45
C SER A 86 -15.39 0.63 1.83
N GLU A 87 -16.02 1.48 2.63
CA GLU A 87 -16.49 1.16 3.98
C GLU A 87 -17.45 -0.04 4.02
N LYS A 88 -18.17 -0.30 2.91
CA LYS A 88 -19.05 -1.46 2.74
C LYS A 88 -18.30 -2.80 2.88
N TYR A 89 -16.98 -2.77 2.81
CA TYR A 89 -16.10 -3.94 2.86
C TYR A 89 -15.20 -3.96 4.10
N ASP A 90 -15.36 -3.05 5.06
CA ASP A 90 -14.52 -2.96 6.28
C ASP A 90 -14.38 -4.32 6.99
N ALA A 91 -15.49 -5.07 7.15
CA ALA A 91 -15.49 -6.38 7.79
C ALA A 91 -14.59 -7.40 7.06
N MET A 92 -14.57 -7.37 5.73
CA MET A 92 -13.66 -8.22 4.95
C MET A 92 -12.22 -7.76 5.08
N THR A 93 -11.97 -6.44 5.05
CA THR A 93 -10.63 -5.87 5.18
C THR A 93 -9.94 -6.28 6.49
N ARG A 94 -10.68 -6.31 7.61
CA ARG A 94 -10.16 -6.76 8.93
C ARG A 94 -9.56 -8.17 8.92
N THR A 95 -10.05 -9.06 8.05
CA THR A 95 -9.51 -10.43 7.96
C THR A 95 -8.06 -10.46 7.47
N TYR A 96 -7.62 -9.42 6.77
CA TYR A 96 -6.27 -9.33 6.21
C TYR A 96 -5.24 -8.76 7.18
N TYR A 97 -5.66 -8.13 8.29
CA TYR A 97 -4.74 -7.53 9.27
C TYR A 97 -3.89 -8.55 9.99
N ARG A 98 -4.49 -9.69 10.35
CA ARG A 98 -3.81 -10.73 11.14
C ARG A 98 -2.56 -11.24 10.45
N GLY A 99 -1.45 -11.23 11.18
CA GLY A 99 -0.14 -11.64 10.71
C GLY A 99 0.52 -10.66 9.73
N ALA A 100 -0.09 -9.49 9.47
CA ALA A 100 0.58 -8.44 8.71
C ALA A 100 1.79 -7.92 9.48
N LYS A 101 2.92 -7.77 8.79
CA LYS A 101 4.16 -7.23 9.36
C LYS A 101 4.29 -5.74 9.10
N ALA A 102 3.72 -5.29 7.98
CA ALA A 102 3.64 -3.89 7.62
C ALA A 102 2.26 -3.57 7.01
N ALA A 103 1.83 -2.33 7.19
CA ALA A 103 0.67 -1.77 6.53
C ALA A 103 1.01 -0.43 5.90
N ILE A 104 0.63 -0.26 4.64
CA ILE A 104 0.68 1.03 3.95
C ILE A 104 -0.72 1.62 3.97
N VAL A 105 -0.91 2.68 4.74
CA VAL A 105 -2.19 3.39 4.83
C VAL A 105 -2.13 4.58 3.87
N CYS A 106 -2.80 4.45 2.74
CA CYS A 106 -2.79 5.42 1.67
C CYS A 106 -3.87 6.49 1.85
N TYR A 107 -3.53 7.73 1.52
CA TYR A 107 -4.47 8.83 1.35
C TYR A 107 -4.08 9.67 0.12
N ASP A 108 -5.04 10.38 -0.45
CA ASP A 108 -4.83 11.30 -1.57
C ASP A 108 -4.35 12.64 -1.01
N ILE A 109 -3.14 13.07 -1.40
CA ILE A 109 -2.52 14.29 -0.85
C ILE A 109 -3.36 15.55 -1.09
N THR A 110 -4.24 15.53 -2.08
CA THR A 110 -5.11 16.67 -2.43
C THR A 110 -6.45 16.68 -1.69
N LYS A 111 -6.79 15.62 -0.93
CA LYS A 111 -8.10 15.44 -0.29
C LYS A 111 -7.95 15.07 1.19
N SER A 112 -8.03 16.06 2.07
CA SER A 112 -7.93 15.92 3.53
C SER A 112 -8.90 14.89 4.11
N SER A 113 -10.12 14.79 3.58
CA SER A 113 -11.11 13.78 3.98
C SER A 113 -10.59 12.33 3.89
N THR A 114 -9.73 12.03 2.91
CA THR A 114 -9.12 10.70 2.76
C THR A 114 -8.09 10.44 3.85
N PHE A 115 -7.36 11.46 4.30
CA PHE A 115 -6.48 11.37 5.47
C PHE A 115 -7.29 11.20 6.77
N GLN A 116 -8.40 11.92 6.94
CA GLN A 116 -9.26 11.75 8.12
C GLN A 116 -9.71 10.29 8.30
N ARG A 117 -10.05 9.63 7.20
CA ARG A 117 -10.39 8.21 7.19
C ARG A 117 -9.16 7.30 7.33
N ALA A 118 -7.99 7.66 6.80
CA ALA A 118 -6.73 6.95 7.06
C ALA A 118 -6.47 6.76 8.57
N LYS A 119 -6.75 7.78 9.40
CA LYS A 119 -6.63 7.67 10.86
C LYS A 119 -7.53 6.60 11.48
N HIS A 120 -8.65 6.27 10.86
CA HIS A 120 -9.51 5.18 11.31
C HIS A 120 -8.86 3.82 11.02
N TRP A 121 -8.34 3.62 9.81
CA TRP A 121 -7.62 2.40 9.43
C TRP A 121 -6.40 2.12 10.33
N VAL A 122 -5.63 3.15 10.68
CA VAL A 122 -4.48 3.01 11.62
C VAL A 122 -4.95 2.50 12.99
N ARG A 123 -6.01 3.10 13.55
CA ARG A 123 -6.56 2.69 14.86
C ARG A 123 -7.11 1.27 14.83
N GLU A 124 -7.85 0.95 13.77
CA GLU A 124 -8.48 -0.35 13.61
C GLU A 124 -7.43 -1.46 13.43
N LEU A 125 -6.44 -1.26 12.56
CA LEU A 125 -5.33 -2.19 12.37
C LEU A 125 -4.63 -2.51 13.69
N ARG A 126 -4.28 -1.48 14.48
CA ARG A 126 -3.59 -1.65 15.76
C ARG A 126 -4.41 -2.40 16.80
N SER A 127 -5.74 -2.32 16.72
CA SER A 127 -6.61 -3.10 17.61
C SER A 127 -6.60 -4.61 17.32
N ILE A 128 -6.07 -5.02 16.16
CA ILE A 128 -6.07 -6.41 15.69
C ILE A 128 -4.64 -6.97 15.56
N GLU A 129 -3.68 -6.16 15.12
CA GLU A 129 -2.28 -6.54 14.92
C GLU A 129 -1.36 -5.41 15.43
N GLU A 130 -1.17 -5.36 16.75
CA GLU A 130 -0.42 -4.30 17.45
C GLU A 130 1.03 -4.16 16.96
N ASN A 131 1.66 -5.27 16.59
CA ASN A 131 3.05 -5.31 16.14
C ASN A 131 3.24 -4.96 14.66
N CYS A 132 2.17 -4.66 13.93
CA CYS A 132 2.27 -4.26 12.53
C CYS A 132 2.88 -2.85 12.43
N LYS A 133 4.02 -2.73 11.73
CA LYS A 133 4.60 -1.41 11.41
C LYS A 133 3.68 -0.67 10.42
N VAL A 134 3.50 0.63 10.61
CA VAL A 134 2.55 1.43 9.82
C VAL A 134 3.26 2.55 9.07
N TYR A 135 3.01 2.61 7.78
CA TYR A 135 3.54 3.61 6.84
C TYR A 135 2.36 4.40 6.30
N LEU A 136 2.31 5.69 6.63
CA LEU A 136 1.29 6.59 6.14
C LEU A 136 1.77 7.17 4.80
N CYS A 137 1.05 6.85 3.73
CA CYS A 137 1.46 7.16 2.36
C CYS A 137 0.53 8.21 1.74
N ALA A 138 1.04 9.42 1.55
CA ALA A 138 0.43 10.42 0.69
C ALA A 138 0.69 10.02 -0.76
N THR A 139 -0.37 9.79 -1.52
CA THR A 139 -0.30 9.37 -2.92
C THR A 139 -0.64 10.55 -3.83
N LYS A 140 -0.32 10.40 -5.12
CA LYS A 140 -0.61 11.39 -6.18
C LYS A 140 0.20 12.69 -6.07
N LYS A 141 1.45 12.60 -5.64
CA LYS A 141 2.37 13.75 -5.56
C LYS A 141 2.47 14.51 -6.88
N ASP A 142 2.35 13.82 -8.01
CA ASP A 142 2.34 14.43 -9.35
C ASP A 142 1.29 15.55 -9.50
N LEU A 143 0.17 15.48 -8.79
CA LEU A 143 -0.83 16.54 -8.80
C LEU A 143 -0.32 17.80 -8.08
N CYS A 144 0.45 17.66 -7.00
CA CYS A 144 1.08 18.80 -6.34
C CYS A 144 2.15 19.44 -7.24
N ASP A 145 2.90 18.63 -7.97
CA ASP A 145 3.88 19.11 -8.95
C ASP A 145 3.18 19.85 -10.12
N GLU A 146 1.94 19.47 -10.46
CA GLU A 146 1.06 20.14 -11.43
C GLU A 146 0.32 21.37 -10.84
N GLY A 147 0.55 21.71 -9.57
CA GLY A 147 -0.01 22.89 -8.91
C GLY A 147 -1.35 22.69 -8.19
N PHE A 148 -1.84 21.45 -8.11
CA PHE A 148 -3.02 21.14 -7.29
C PHE A 148 -2.65 21.15 -5.81
N VAL A 149 -3.42 21.89 -5.02
CA VAL A 149 -3.27 21.96 -3.56
C VAL A 149 -4.33 21.10 -2.87
N SER A 150 -4.04 20.75 -1.61
CA SER A 150 -5.02 20.14 -0.72
C SER A 150 -6.26 21.03 -0.55
N ASP A 151 -7.43 20.41 -0.34
CA ASP A 151 -8.67 21.08 0.06
C ASP A 151 -8.64 21.66 1.48
N ASP A 152 -7.59 21.34 2.25
CA ASP A 152 -7.28 21.88 3.57
C ASP A 152 -5.83 22.40 3.57
N PRO A 153 -5.60 23.72 3.78
CA PRO A 153 -4.26 24.32 3.75
C PRO A 153 -3.37 23.90 4.93
N ASP A 154 -3.95 23.50 6.06
CA ASP A 154 -3.20 23.14 7.27
C ASP A 154 -2.83 21.65 7.30
N ILE A 155 -3.30 20.86 6.32
CA ILE A 155 -3.27 19.40 6.34
C ILE A 155 -1.86 18.84 6.57
N GLN A 156 -0.83 19.49 6.01
CA GLN A 156 0.55 19.00 6.10
C GLN A 156 1.03 18.97 7.55
N SER A 157 0.82 20.06 8.29
CA SER A 157 1.20 20.15 9.70
C SER A 157 0.43 19.15 10.58
N VAL A 158 -0.84 18.91 10.24
CA VAL A 158 -1.71 17.95 10.93
C VAL A 158 -1.23 16.52 10.70
N VAL A 159 -0.85 16.19 9.46
CA VAL A 159 -0.31 14.89 9.07
C VAL A 159 1.02 14.61 9.80
N GLU A 160 1.93 15.58 9.82
CA GLU A 160 3.23 15.45 10.50
C GLU A 160 3.08 15.23 12.01
N ARG A 161 2.21 16.02 12.66
CA ARG A 161 1.89 15.86 14.08
C ARG A 161 1.25 14.50 14.35
N TYR A 162 0.32 14.07 13.49
CA TYR A 162 -0.33 12.76 13.63
C TYR A 162 0.68 11.62 13.51
N ALA A 163 1.55 11.67 12.50
CA ALA A 163 2.55 10.64 12.27
C ALA A 163 3.53 10.51 13.44
N SER A 164 3.99 11.65 13.97
CA SER A 164 4.85 11.69 15.15
C SER A 164 4.15 11.11 16.39
N GLY A 165 2.91 11.55 16.65
CA GLY A 165 2.13 11.09 17.81
C GLY A 165 1.67 9.63 17.73
N THR A 166 1.68 9.06 16.53
CA THR A 166 1.29 7.66 16.31
C THR A 166 2.47 6.76 15.95
N GLN A 167 3.71 7.24 15.88
CA GLN A 167 4.87 6.43 15.46
C GLN A 167 4.66 5.76 14.09
N THR A 168 4.10 6.49 13.13
CA THR A 168 3.98 6.04 11.73
C THR A 168 5.02 6.75 10.87
N LYS A 169 5.64 6.06 9.91
CA LYS A 169 6.55 6.70 8.95
C LYS A 169 5.74 7.35 7.82
N LEU A 170 6.10 8.58 7.45
CA LEU A 170 5.45 9.32 6.36
C LEU A 170 6.19 9.13 5.04
N PHE A 171 5.44 8.85 3.99
CA PHE A 171 5.93 8.81 2.62
C PHE A 171 5.02 9.61 1.72
N VAL A 172 5.61 10.31 0.75
CA VAL A 172 4.88 11.03 -0.30
C VAL A 172 5.30 10.43 -1.63
N THR A 173 4.35 9.87 -2.37
CA THR A 173 4.62 9.05 -3.57
C THR A 173 3.79 9.48 -4.77
N SER A 174 4.29 9.17 -5.96
CA SER A 174 3.49 9.16 -7.18
C SER A 174 3.63 7.82 -7.90
N SER A 175 2.54 7.07 -7.98
CA SER A 175 2.50 5.86 -8.82
C SER A 175 2.57 6.19 -10.31
N LYS A 176 2.18 7.42 -10.71
CA LYS A 176 2.25 7.89 -12.10
C LYS A 176 3.69 8.02 -12.54
N THR A 177 4.52 8.74 -11.77
CA THR A 177 5.93 8.99 -12.11
C THR A 177 6.88 7.91 -11.58
N GLY A 178 6.46 7.13 -10.58
CA GLY A 178 7.30 6.18 -9.86
C GLY A 178 8.00 6.77 -8.63
N GLU A 179 7.88 8.08 -8.40
CA GLU A 179 8.58 8.78 -7.32
C GLU A 179 8.26 8.20 -5.93
N ASN A 180 9.31 7.91 -5.17
CA ASN A 180 9.29 7.37 -3.81
C ASN A 180 8.56 6.03 -3.65
N VAL A 181 8.17 5.37 -4.74
CA VAL A 181 7.46 4.09 -4.67
C VAL A 181 8.44 3.00 -4.25
N VAL A 182 9.60 2.88 -4.90
CA VAL A 182 10.60 1.86 -4.55
C VAL A 182 11.14 2.11 -3.14
N GLU A 183 11.43 3.37 -2.82
CA GLU A 183 11.94 3.84 -1.54
C GLU A 183 11.00 3.49 -0.38
N LEU A 184 9.67 3.63 -0.57
CA LEU A 184 8.68 3.19 0.42
C LEU A 184 8.78 1.69 0.70
N PHE A 185 8.84 0.86 -0.35
CA PHE A 185 8.89 -0.59 -0.17
C PHE A 185 10.25 -1.06 0.36
N ASP A 186 11.35 -0.43 -0.05
CA ASP A 186 12.69 -0.69 0.46
C ASP A 186 12.78 -0.36 1.96
N GLU A 187 12.19 0.75 2.41
CA GLU A 187 12.11 1.07 3.84
C GLU A 187 11.38 -0.02 4.63
N ILE A 188 10.24 -0.52 4.10
CA ILE A 188 9.48 -1.62 4.72
C ILE A 188 10.33 -2.89 4.82
N ILE A 189 11.09 -3.17 3.78
CA ILE A 189 11.99 -4.32 3.72
C ILE A 189 13.10 -4.19 4.78
N GLN A 190 13.78 -3.04 4.82
CA GLN A 190 14.85 -2.76 5.80
C GLN A 190 14.32 -2.84 7.24
N ASP A 191 13.14 -2.28 7.48
CA ASP A 191 12.45 -2.36 8.76
C ASP A 191 12.09 -3.79 9.18
N PHE A 192 11.80 -4.67 8.21
CA PHE A 192 11.49 -6.06 8.48
C PHE A 192 12.74 -6.88 8.81
N VAL A 193 13.80 -6.71 8.02
CA VAL A 193 15.06 -7.47 8.19
C VAL A 193 15.92 -6.97 9.34
N SER A 194 15.76 -5.73 9.77
CA SER A 194 16.42 -5.20 10.97
C SER A 194 16.02 -5.90 12.27
N ASN A 195 14.92 -6.67 12.26
CA ASN A 195 14.57 -7.57 13.34
C ASN A 195 15.19 -8.97 13.08
N PRO A 196 16.20 -9.41 13.87
CA PRO A 196 16.87 -10.70 13.65
C PRO A 196 15.93 -11.91 13.69
N GLU A 197 14.85 -11.85 14.48
CA GLU A 197 13.88 -12.95 14.55
C GLU A 197 13.14 -13.15 13.22
N ASN A 198 12.93 -12.08 12.47
CA ASN A 198 12.29 -12.18 11.16
C ASN A 198 13.24 -12.86 10.17
N LEU A 199 14.51 -12.45 10.13
CA LEU A 199 15.52 -13.06 9.26
C LEU A 199 15.70 -14.55 9.56
N GLN A 200 15.80 -14.92 10.84
CA GLN A 200 15.93 -16.32 11.24
C GLN A 200 14.74 -17.16 10.74
N LYS A 201 13.51 -16.67 10.87
CA LYS A 201 12.30 -17.35 10.36
C LYS A 201 12.33 -17.52 8.84
N VAL A 202 12.85 -16.53 8.12
CA VAL A 202 13.02 -16.59 6.65
C VAL A 202 14.05 -17.66 6.27
N GLU A 203 15.19 -17.70 6.93
CA GLU A 203 16.24 -18.70 6.69
C GLU A 203 15.77 -20.13 7.00
N GLU A 204 15.12 -20.33 8.14
CA GLU A 204 14.52 -21.61 8.53
C GLU A 204 13.49 -22.09 7.49
N ALA A 205 12.64 -21.19 6.99
CA ALA A 205 11.67 -21.49 5.95
C ALA A 205 12.34 -21.88 4.61
N ILE A 206 13.47 -21.25 4.24
CA ILE A 206 14.26 -21.63 3.06
C ILE A 206 14.78 -23.06 3.19
N VAL A 207 15.38 -23.39 4.35
CA VAL A 207 15.95 -24.71 4.61
C VAL A 207 14.87 -25.79 4.56
N LEU A 208 13.71 -25.55 5.17
CA LEU A 208 12.57 -26.47 5.16
C LEU A 208 12.02 -26.71 3.75
N SER A 209 11.93 -25.66 2.92
CA SER A 209 11.49 -25.76 1.53
C SER A 209 12.43 -26.59 0.67
N LYS A 210 13.76 -26.54 0.90
CA LYS A 210 14.74 -27.37 0.18
C LYS A 210 14.62 -28.84 0.55
N LYS A 211 14.55 -29.16 1.84
CA LYS A 211 14.38 -30.53 2.35
C LYS A 211 13.10 -31.21 1.86
N THR A 212 12.02 -30.46 1.74
CA THR A 212 10.75 -30.99 1.20
C THR A 212 10.84 -31.21 -0.31
N GLY A 213 11.46 -30.29 -1.07
CA GLY A 213 11.69 -30.48 -2.51
C GLY A 213 12.56 -31.71 -2.85
N GLU A 214 13.61 -31.97 -2.05
CA GLU A 214 14.49 -33.14 -2.23
C GLU A 214 13.76 -34.47 -1.96
N ARG A 215 12.84 -34.50 -0.99
CA ARG A 215 12.07 -35.73 -0.67
C ARG A 215 11.14 -36.17 -1.79
N TYR A 216 10.70 -35.27 -2.68
CA TYR A 216 9.87 -35.63 -3.84
C TYR A 216 10.68 -35.92 -5.11
N CYS A 217 11.98 -35.63 -5.13
CA CYS A 217 12.85 -35.85 -6.30
C CYS A 217 13.48 -37.26 -6.30
N CYS A 218 13.54 -37.94 -5.15
CA CYS A 218 14.08 -39.31 -5.03
C CYS A 218 13.00 -40.42 -5.01
N ALA A 219 11.78 -40.14 -5.48
CA ALA A 219 10.66 -41.10 -5.49
C ALA A 219 10.22 -41.53 -6.92
N ILE A 220 11.12 -41.42 -7.91
CA ILE A 220 10.88 -41.84 -9.29
C ILE A 220 11.99 -42.80 -9.72
#